data_AF-A0A9D1PQI5-F1
#
_entry.id   AF-A0A9D1PQI5-F1
#
_cell.length_a   1.000
_cell.length_b   1.000
_cell.length_c   1.000
_cell.angle_alpha   90.00
_cell.angle_beta   90.00
_cell.angle_gamma   90.00
#
_symmetry.space_group_name_H-M   'P 1'
#
loop_
_entity.id
_entity.type
_entity.pdbx_description
1 polymer ?
#
loop_
_entity_poly.entity_id
_entity_poly.type
_entity_poly.pdbx_seq_one_letter_code
_entity_poly.pdbx_strand_id
1 'polypeptide(L)'
;MLTKEELPACPVATHDLFSNGVHLVENGLGCAVCVSGTIAAHNNDKVRFVPFEPKKTSGCVLIWKKNSVLSVPVTLFIQQLTML
;
A
#
# COMPACT_ATOMS: atom_id res chain seq x y z
N MET A 1 14.44 29.21 4.48
CA MET A 1 15.46 28.64 3.56
C MET A 1 15.31 27.13 3.63
N LEU A 2 14.74 26.39 2.69
CA LEU A 2 14.46 26.58 1.27
C LEU A 2 12.95 26.49 0.99
N THR A 3 12.42 27.39 0.17
CA THR A 3 11.13 27.19 -0.50
C THR A 3 11.34 26.11 -1.55
N LYS A 4 10.99 24.85 -1.25
CA LYS A 4 10.85 23.85 -2.30
C LYS A 4 9.68 24.30 -3.17
N GLU A 5 9.96 24.84 -4.34
CA GLU A 5 8.99 24.76 -5.44
C GLU A 5 8.68 23.27 -5.61
N GLU A 6 7.45 22.88 -5.24
CA GLU A 6 6.92 21.55 -5.52
C GLU A 6 6.75 21.44 -7.04
N LEU A 7 7.83 21.06 -7.73
CA LEU A 7 7.73 20.60 -9.11
C LEU A 7 6.64 19.52 -9.17
N PRO A 8 5.71 19.58 -10.14
CA PRO A 8 4.68 18.56 -10.26
C PRO A 8 5.37 17.20 -10.38
N ALA A 9 4.94 16.24 -9.57
CA ALA A 9 5.45 14.88 -9.63
C ALA A 9 5.24 14.35 -11.06
N CYS A 10 6.34 14.20 -11.81
CA CYS A 10 6.29 13.69 -13.18
C CYS A 10 6.18 12.16 -13.11
N PRO A 11 5.07 11.56 -13.58
CA PRO A 11 4.95 10.11 -13.60
C PRO A 11 5.95 9.53 -14.60
N VAL A 12 6.91 8.75 -14.11
CA VAL A 12 7.93 8.09 -14.95
C VAL A 12 7.56 6.66 -15.32
N ALA A 13 6.69 6.03 -14.52
CA ALA A 13 6.21 4.66 -14.71
C ALA A 13 4.92 4.41 -13.92
N THR A 14 4.20 3.36 -14.29
CA THR A 14 3.05 2.82 -13.55
C THR A 14 3.32 1.37 -13.15
N HIS A 15 2.65 0.89 -12.11
CA HIS A 15 2.77 -0.49 -11.66
C HIS A 15 1.46 -0.99 -11.06
N ASP A 16 1.12 -2.25 -11.34
CA ASP A 16 -0.01 -2.95 -10.70
C ASP A 16 0.47 -3.75 -9.47
N LEU A 17 1.67 -4.32 -9.57
CA LEU A 17 2.32 -5.08 -8.52
C LEU A 17 3.43 -4.26 -7.89
N PHE A 18 3.27 -3.91 -6.61
CA PHE A 18 4.26 -3.13 -5.88
C PHE A 18 5.64 -3.77 -5.86
N SER A 19 5.72 -5.10 -5.85
CA SER A 19 6.97 -5.86 -5.88
C SER A 19 7.86 -5.56 -7.10
N ASN A 20 7.27 -5.18 -8.23
CA ASN A 20 8.03 -4.82 -9.41
C ASN A 20 8.51 -3.36 -9.31
N GLY A 21 7.65 -2.48 -8.77
CA GLY A 21 7.95 -1.06 -8.61
C GLY A 21 9.01 -0.79 -7.54
N VAL A 22 9.03 -1.55 -6.45
CA VAL A 22 9.98 -1.34 -5.34
C VAL A 22 11.43 -1.51 -5.78
N HIS A 23 11.72 -2.40 -6.72
CA HIS A 23 13.06 -2.55 -7.28
C HIS A 23 13.54 -1.28 -8.00
N LEU A 24 12.65 -0.51 -8.62
CA LEU A 24 13.02 0.76 -9.24
C LEU A 24 13.38 1.79 -8.16
N VAL A 25 12.64 1.80 -7.05
CA VAL A 25 12.90 2.67 -5.90
C VAL A 25 14.23 2.32 -5.23
N GLU A 26 14.49 1.03 -5.01
CA GLU A 26 15.75 0.53 -4.44
C GLU A 26 16.99 0.95 -5.25
N ASN A 27 16.85 1.04 -6.57
CA ASN A 27 17.93 1.46 -7.48
C ASN A 27 17.97 2.98 -7.69
N GLY A 28 17.15 3.77 -6.99
CA GLY A 28 17.16 5.22 -7.05
C GLY A 28 16.52 5.82 -8.32
N LEU A 29 15.72 5.04 -9.06
CA LEU A 29 15.08 5.48 -10.29
C LEU A 29 13.82 6.34 -10.04
N GLY A 30 13.37 6.44 -8.79
CA GLY A 30 12.25 7.30 -8.40
C GLY A 30 11.62 6.93 -7.06
N CYS A 31 10.42 7.47 -6.83
CA CYS A 31 9.58 7.15 -5.67
C CYS A 31 8.33 6.39 -6.14
N ALA A 32 7.84 5.45 -5.33
CA ALA A 32 6.58 4.76 -5.59
C ALA A 32 5.50 5.18 -4.61
N VAL A 33 4.27 5.39 -5.12
CA VAL A 33 3.08 5.59 -4.30
C VAL A 33 2.51 4.21 -3.95
N CYS A 34 2.31 3.94 -2.66
CA CYS A 34 1.80 2.65 -2.17
C CYS A 34 1.01 2.81 -0.87
N VAL A 35 0.41 1.71 -0.40
CA VAL A 35 -0.24 1.63 0.90
C VAL A 35 0.79 1.23 1.96
N SER A 36 0.71 1.79 3.16
CA SER A 36 1.72 1.61 4.23
C SER A 36 2.07 0.14 4.54
N GLY A 37 1.10 -0.78 4.42
CA GLY A 37 1.32 -2.21 4.69
C GLY A 37 2.07 -2.96 3.58
N THR A 38 2.19 -2.40 2.38
CA THR A 38 2.78 -3.10 1.23
C THR A 38 4.30 -3.27 1.36
N ILE A 39 4.97 -2.34 2.04
CA ILE A 39 6.41 -2.46 2.32
C ILE A 39 6.72 -3.59 3.31
N ALA A 40 5.80 -3.96 4.21
CA ALA A 40 6.08 -4.99 5.21
C ALA A 40 6.36 -6.38 4.59
N ALA A 41 5.86 -6.64 3.37
CA ALA A 41 6.18 -7.85 2.62
C ALA A 41 7.61 -7.84 2.05
N HIS A 42 8.18 -6.65 1.83
CA HIS A 42 9.54 -6.43 1.36
C HIS A 42 10.41 -6.06 2.57
N ASN A 43 10.85 -7.07 3.31
CA ASN A 43 11.77 -6.93 4.46
C ASN A 43 13.17 -6.45 3.99
N ASN A 44 13.26 -5.19 3.55
CA ASN A 44 14.45 -4.59 2.96
C ASN A 44 14.72 -3.20 3.55
N ASP A 45 15.87 -3.05 4.21
CA ASP A 45 16.30 -1.82 4.88
C ASP A 45 16.66 -0.67 3.91
N LYS A 46 16.74 -0.94 2.59
CA LYS A 46 17.09 0.05 1.57
C LYS A 46 15.94 0.99 1.21
N VAL A 47 14.70 0.63 1.54
CA VAL A 47 13.50 1.42 1.25
C VAL A 47 12.73 1.68 2.53
N ARG A 48 12.04 2.84 2.58
CA ARG A 48 11.18 3.20 3.71
C ARG A 48 9.88 3.79 3.22
N PHE A 49 8.80 3.50 3.93
CA PHE A 49 7.52 4.15 3.69
C PHE A 49 7.54 5.57 4.26
N VAL A 50 7.10 6.54 3.46
CA VAL A 50 6.95 7.94 3.88
C VAL A 50 5.48 8.34 3.64
N PRO A 51 4.69 8.60 4.70
CA PRO A 51 3.32 9.04 4.52
C PRO A 51 3.27 10.44 3.89
N PHE A 52 2.21 10.71 3.13
CA PHE A 52 1.93 12.06 2.66
C PHE A 52 1.58 13.01 3.80
N GLU A 53 1.86 14.30 3.60
CA GLU A 53 1.36 15.38 4.44
C GLU A 53 0.51 16.33 3.58
N PRO A 54 -0.78 16.52 3.86
CA PRO A 54 -1.55 15.86 4.92
C PRO A 54 -1.77 14.37 4.64
N LYS A 55 -1.92 13.57 5.71
CA LYS A 55 -2.12 12.11 5.61
C LYS A 55 -3.28 11.76 4.67
N LYS A 56 -2.99 10.90 3.69
CA LYS A 56 -4.00 10.28 2.81
C LYS A 56 -4.21 8.83 3.21
N THR A 57 -5.48 8.45 3.38
CA THR A 57 -5.88 7.08 3.71
C THR A 57 -6.84 6.56 2.67
N SER A 58 -6.71 5.27 2.34
CA SER A 58 -7.71 4.54 1.56
C SER A 58 -8.39 3.52 2.47
N GLY A 59 -9.69 3.29 2.26
CA GLY A 59 -10.44 2.28 2.98
C GLY A 59 -10.13 0.87 2.45
N CYS A 60 -10.12 -0.12 3.33
CA CYS A 60 -10.08 -1.54 2.97
C CYS A 60 -11.40 -2.19 3.41
N VAL A 61 -11.97 -3.03 2.55
CA VAL A 61 -13.25 -3.69 2.80
C VAL A 61 -13.15 -5.17 2.49
N LEU A 62 -13.79 -5.99 3.31
CA LEU A 62 -14.04 -7.40 3.03
C LEU A 62 -15.37 -7.49 2.28
N ILE A 63 -15.38 -8.16 1.11
CA ILE A 63 -16.56 -8.25 0.24
C ILE A 63 -16.87 -9.71 -0.05
N TRP A 64 -18.15 -10.08 0.03
CA TRP A 64 -18.68 -11.38 -0.40
C TRP A 64 -20.05 -11.22 -1.06
N LYS A 65 -20.51 -12.27 -1.73
CA LYS A 65 -21.82 -12.26 -2.41
C LYS A 65 -22.96 -12.15 -1.39
N LYS A 66 -23.92 -11.27 -1.69
CA LYS A 66 -25.14 -11.13 -0.88
C LYS A 66 -25.88 -12.48 -0.78
N ASN A 67 -26.39 -12.79 0.41
CA ASN A 67 -27.10 -14.04 0.74
C ASN A 67 -26.26 -15.32 0.61
N SER A 68 -24.92 -15.24 0.65
CA SER A 68 -24.06 -16.42 0.77
C SER A 68 -24.01 -16.92 2.22
N VAL A 69 -24.27 -18.22 2.41
CA VAL A 69 -24.01 -18.89 3.69
C VAL A 69 -22.50 -19.04 3.86
N LEU A 70 -21.94 -18.46 4.91
CA LEU A 70 -20.52 -18.58 5.23
C LEU A 70 -20.26 -19.93 5.91
N SER A 71 -19.25 -20.64 5.46
CA SER A 71 -18.80 -21.86 6.14
C SER A 71 -18.17 -21.50 7.50
N VAL A 72 -18.10 -22.47 8.41
CA VAL A 72 -17.47 -22.28 9.73
C VAL A 72 -16.05 -21.70 9.62
N PRO A 73 -15.15 -22.22 8.75
CA PRO A 73 -13.82 -21.63 8.59
C PRO A 73 -13.83 -20.17 8.13
N VAL A 74 -14.73 -19.80 7.21
CA VAL A 74 -14.82 -18.42 6.71
C VAL A 74 -15.33 -17.48 7.79
N THR A 75 -16.33 -17.91 8.57
CA THR A 75 -16.85 -17.13 9.70
C THR A 75 -15.77 -16.89 10.74
N LEU A 76 -15.02 -17.93 11.13
CA LEU A 76 -13.90 -17.81 12.07
C LEU A 76 -12.79 -16.89 11.54
N PHE A 77 -12.46 -16.98 10.25
CA PHE A 77 -11.46 -16.12 9.63
C PHE A 77 -11.88 -14.64 9.63
N ILE A 78 -13.14 -14.34 9.28
CA ILE A 78 -13.65 -12.97 9.31
C ILE A 78 -13.62 -12.43 10.74
N GLN A 79 -14.07 -13.22 11.73
CA GLN A 79 -14.00 -12.84 13.15
C GLN A 79 -12.57 -12.47 13.56
N GLN A 80 -11.58 -13.29 13.17
CA GLN A 80 -10.17 -13.03 13.46
C GLN A 80 -9.67 -11.72 12.82
N LEU A 81 -10.12 -11.40 11.60
CA LEU A 81 -9.72 -10.17 10.91
C LEU A 81 -10.39 -8.92 11.48
N THR A 82 -11.60 -9.02 12.03
CA THR A 82 -12.38 -7.88 12.53
C THR A 82 -12.26 -7.65 14.04
N MET A 83 -11.71 -8.59 14.80
CA MET A 83 -11.46 -8.45 16.25
C MET A 83 -10.13 -7.73 16.57
N LEU A 84 -9.38 -7.33 15.54
CA LEU A 84 -8.27 -6.37 15.60
C LEU A 84 -8.77 -4.95 15.32
#